data_AF-A0A6I7LLW9-F1
#
_entry.id   AF-A0A6I7LLW9-F1
#
_cell.length_a   1.000
_cell.length_b   1.000
_cell.length_c   1.000
_cell.angle_alpha   90.00
_cell.angle_beta   90.00
_cell.angle_gamma   90.00
#
_symmetry.space_group_name_H-M   'P 1'
#
loop_
_entity.id
_entity.type
_entity.pdbx_description
1 polymer ?
#
loop_
_entity_poly.entity_id
_entity_poly.type
_entity_poly.pdbx_seq_one_letter_code
_entity_poly.pdbx_strand_id
1 'polypeptide(L)'
;MAKQFISQLPPTISSAILGNAGTLISFTLGSEDSEIIAKEFYPKFSAENLQNLPKHNVYIKLSIDGSSSIPFSAETLHEFERSSLSHREKIIGQTRLRYATPKEVVESKILQWHQW
;
A
#
# COMPACT_ATOMS: atom_id res chain seq x y z
N MET A 1 1.28 -8.75 -4.00
CA MET A 1 1.18 -8.55 -2.53
C MET A 1 1.83 -7.21 -2.21
N ALA A 2 1.27 -6.44 -1.27
CA ALA A 2 1.87 -5.19 -0.77
C ALA A 2 1.85 -5.22 0.76
N LYS A 3 2.94 -4.85 1.42
CA LYS A 3 3.11 -4.94 2.88
C LYS A 3 3.96 -3.77 3.39
N GLN A 4 3.62 -3.23 4.56
CA GLN A 4 4.32 -2.11 5.19
C GLN A 4 5.33 -2.54 6.27
N PHE A 5 5.12 -3.68 6.91
CA PHE A 5 6.00 -4.22 7.95
C PHE A 5 6.24 -5.71 7.72
N ILE A 6 7.49 -6.11 7.54
CA ILE A 6 7.84 -7.53 7.33
C ILE A 6 7.79 -8.28 8.67
N SER A 7 8.09 -7.62 9.78
CA SER A 7 8.04 -8.17 11.15
C SER A 7 6.68 -8.74 11.57
N GLN A 8 5.59 -8.31 10.92
CA GLN A 8 4.26 -8.90 11.13
C GLN A 8 4.11 -10.32 10.54
N LEU A 9 5.04 -10.76 9.71
CA LEU A 9 5.06 -12.10 9.17
C LEU A 9 5.98 -12.99 10.00
N PRO A 10 5.55 -14.22 10.33
CA PRO A 10 6.46 -15.23 10.83
C PRO A 10 7.68 -15.37 9.89
N PRO A 11 8.91 -15.53 10.41
CA PRO A 11 10.14 -15.57 9.61
C PRO A 11 10.13 -16.62 8.49
N THR A 12 9.45 -17.74 8.71
CA THR A 12 9.29 -18.81 7.72
C THR A 12 8.45 -18.37 6.52
N ILE A 13 7.38 -17.60 6.78
CA ILE A 13 6.48 -17.10 5.74
C ILE A 13 7.16 -15.98 4.95
N SER A 14 7.86 -15.05 5.63
CA SER A 14 8.59 -13.99 4.94
C SER A 14 9.67 -14.55 4.03
N SER A 15 10.44 -15.54 4.50
CA SER A 15 11.46 -16.22 3.71
C SER A 15 10.85 -16.95 2.49
N ALA A 16 9.71 -17.62 2.66
CA ALA A 16 9.03 -18.31 1.57
C ALA A 16 8.48 -17.33 0.52
N ILE A 17 7.99 -16.15 0.93
CA ILE A 17 7.51 -15.12 0.01
C ILE A 17 8.70 -14.53 -0.76
N LEU A 18 9.76 -14.12 -0.07
CA LEU A 18 10.93 -13.51 -0.70
C LEU A 18 11.64 -14.48 -1.65
N GLY A 19 11.74 -15.77 -1.29
CA GLY A 19 12.35 -16.79 -2.15
C GLY A 19 11.58 -17.10 -3.44
N ASN A 20 10.27 -16.83 -3.48
CA ASN A 20 9.43 -17.10 -4.65
C ASN A 20 9.01 -15.82 -5.40
N ALA A 21 9.24 -14.64 -4.82
CA ALA A 21 8.90 -13.37 -5.44
C ALA A 21 9.92 -13.04 -6.54
N GLY A 22 9.58 -13.37 -7.79
CA GLY A 22 10.44 -13.06 -8.94
C GLY A 22 10.67 -11.56 -9.15
N THR A 23 9.67 -10.74 -8.86
CA THR A 23 9.77 -9.28 -8.95
C THR A 23 9.58 -8.66 -7.58
N LEU A 24 10.50 -7.77 -7.21
CA LEU A 24 10.48 -7.03 -5.97
C LEU A 24 10.58 -5.53 -6.24
N ILE A 25 9.69 -4.76 -5.60
CA ILE A 25 9.68 -3.29 -5.64
C ILE A 25 9.73 -2.82 -4.20
N SER A 26 10.74 -2.03 -3.86
CA SER A 26 10.90 -1.44 -2.53
C SER A 26 10.84 0.08 -2.60
N PHE A 27 10.01 0.65 -1.74
CA PHE A 27 10.06 2.06 -1.38
C PHE A 27 11.04 2.25 -0.22
N THR A 28 11.10 3.45 0.35
CA THR A 28 11.85 3.74 1.56
C THR A 28 11.42 2.81 2.70
N LEU A 29 12.39 2.16 3.35
CA LEU A 29 12.15 1.22 4.43
C LEU A 29 12.73 1.72 5.75
N GLY A 30 12.20 1.22 6.87
CA GLY A 30 12.82 1.38 8.19
C GLY A 30 14.07 0.50 8.35
N SER A 31 14.84 0.75 9.40
CA SER A 31 16.11 0.06 9.68
C SER A 31 15.98 -1.47 9.63
N GLU A 32 15.04 -2.04 10.38
CA GLU A 32 14.84 -3.49 10.50
C GLU A 32 14.46 -4.14 9.15
N ASP A 33 13.45 -3.60 8.46
CA ASP A 33 13.00 -4.15 7.17
C ASP A 33 14.09 -3.99 6.09
N SER A 34 14.88 -2.91 6.13
CA SER A 34 15.94 -2.65 5.16
C SER A 34 17.06 -3.68 5.20
N GLU A 35 17.43 -4.19 6.37
CA GLU A 35 18.48 -5.21 6.51
C GLU A 35 18.07 -6.55 5.89
N ILE A 36 16.78 -6.90 6.01
CA ILE A 36 16.24 -8.13 5.44
C ILE A 36 16.17 -8.00 3.91
N ILE A 37 15.60 -6.90 3.43
CA ILE A 37 15.36 -6.68 2.00
C ILE A 37 16.65 -6.39 1.22
N ALA A 38 17.66 -5.76 1.83
CA ALA A 38 18.94 -5.48 1.18
C ALA A 38 19.62 -6.72 0.59
N LYS A 39 19.39 -7.90 1.17
CA LYS A 39 19.91 -9.18 0.66
C LYS A 39 19.41 -9.47 -0.76
N GLU A 40 18.18 -9.08 -1.07
CA GLU A 40 17.60 -9.28 -2.41
C GLU A 40 18.15 -8.30 -3.45
N PHE A 41 18.62 -7.13 -3.01
CA PHE A 41 19.16 -6.06 -3.85
C PHE A 41 20.69 -6.05 -3.95
N TYR A 42 21.36 -6.92 -3.21
CA TYR A 42 22.81 -7.10 -3.27
C TYR A 42 23.24 -7.56 -4.68
N PRO A 43 24.39 -7.09 -5.20
CA PRO A 43 25.36 -6.16 -4.58
C PRO A 43 25.07 -4.68 -4.81
N LYS A 44 24.02 -4.34 -5.56
CA LYS A 44 23.88 -2.98 -6.10
C LYS A 44 23.43 -1.95 -5.06
N PHE A 45 22.56 -2.36 -4.13
CA PHE A 45 22.05 -1.48 -3.10
C PHE A 45 22.24 -2.09 -1.72
N SER A 46 22.58 -1.24 -0.76
CA SER A 46 22.70 -1.59 0.66
C SER A 46 21.42 -1.28 1.43
N ALA A 47 21.36 -1.73 2.69
CA ALA A 47 20.29 -1.35 3.62
C ALA A 47 20.21 0.18 3.80
N GLU A 48 21.34 0.86 3.87
CA GLU A 48 21.41 2.32 3.96
C GLU A 48 20.79 3.00 2.73
N ASN A 49 21.00 2.46 1.52
CA ASN A 49 20.37 2.99 0.32
C ASN A 49 18.84 2.86 0.35
N LEU A 50 18.32 1.76 0.93
CA LEU A 50 16.88 1.54 1.10
C LEU A 50 16.26 2.46 2.15
N GLN A 51 17.01 2.82 3.20
CA GLN A 51 16.56 3.76 4.23
C GLN A 51 16.57 5.22 3.74
N ASN A 52 17.56 5.58 2.92
CA ASN A 52 17.75 6.95 2.43
C ASN A 52 17.07 7.20 1.07
N LEU A 53 16.16 6.32 0.65
CA LEU A 53 15.48 6.43 -0.63
C LEU A 53 14.58 7.67 -0.66
N PRO A 54 14.74 8.59 -1.63
CA PRO A 54 13.91 9.78 -1.72
C PRO A 54 12.43 9.47 -1.98
N LYS A 55 11.54 10.41 -1.58
CA LYS A 55 10.11 10.30 -1.87
C LYS A 55 9.91 10.18 -3.39
N HIS A 56 8.95 9.34 -3.78
CA HIS A 56 8.62 9.00 -5.17
C HIS A 56 9.66 8.14 -5.89
N ASN A 57 10.75 7.71 -5.25
CA ASN A 57 11.69 6.77 -5.84
C ASN A 57 11.45 5.35 -5.30
N VAL A 58 11.83 4.37 -6.10
CA VAL A 58 11.77 2.93 -5.77
C VAL A 58 13.02 2.21 -6.25
N TYR A 59 13.41 1.14 -5.56
CA TYR A 59 14.32 0.14 -6.10
C TYR A 59 13.53 -1.07 -6.57
N ILE A 60 13.89 -1.56 -7.76
CA ILE A 60 13.19 -2.64 -8.44
C ILE A 60 14.20 -3.72 -8.84
N LYS A 61 13.83 -4.97 -8.58
CA LYS A 61 14.43 -6.17 -9.16
C LYS A 61 13.33 -6.87 -9.94
N LEU A 62 13.38 -6.84 -11.27
CA LEU A 62 12.34 -7.41 -12.11
C LEU A 62 12.65 -8.88 -12.43
N SER A 63 11.65 -9.74 -12.45
CA SER A 63 11.74 -10.98 -13.22
C SER A 63 11.27 -10.71 -14.64
N ILE A 64 12.16 -10.96 -15.60
CA ILE A 64 11.90 -10.83 -17.03
C ILE A 64 12.17 -12.21 -17.64
N ASP A 65 11.15 -12.81 -18.24
CA ASP A 65 11.21 -14.12 -18.89
C ASP A 65 11.83 -15.23 -18.00
N GLY A 66 11.49 -15.22 -16.70
CA GLY A 66 11.99 -16.18 -15.72
C GLY A 66 13.41 -15.92 -15.21
N SER A 67 14.09 -14.88 -15.71
CA SER A 67 15.39 -14.44 -15.20
C SER A 67 15.27 -13.18 -14.36
N SER A 68 16.04 -13.08 -13.28
CA SER A 68 16.05 -11.87 -12.45
C SER A 68 16.97 -10.81 -13.06
N SER A 69 16.47 -9.59 -13.17
CA SER A 69 17.24 -8.44 -13.63
C SER A 69 18.25 -8.02 -12.56
N ILE A 70 19.31 -7.35 -12.99
CA ILE A 70 20.11 -6.55 -12.07
C ILE A 70 19.17 -5.51 -11.44
N PRO A 71 19.19 -5.28 -10.12
CA PRO A 71 18.31 -4.29 -9.52
C PRO A 71 18.57 -2.89 -10.09
N PHE A 72 17.59 -1.99 -10.07
CA PHE A 72 17.75 -0.62 -10.55
C PHE A 72 16.77 0.34 -9.86
N SER A 73 17.07 1.63 -9.93
CA SER A 73 16.18 2.69 -9.43
C SER A 73 15.15 3.07 -10.47
N ALA A 74 13.94 3.36 -10.04
CA ALA A 74 12.90 3.95 -10.86
C ALA A 74 12.17 5.05 -10.08
N GLU A 75 11.53 5.94 -10.81
CA GLU A 75 10.68 6.99 -10.27
C GLU A 75 9.22 6.58 -10.41
N THR A 76 8.43 6.92 -9.41
CA THR A 76 6.98 6.68 -9.38
C THR A 76 6.24 7.93 -9.80
N LEU A 77 4.95 7.77 -10.05
CA LEU A 77 4.09 8.89 -10.42
C LEU A 77 4.16 9.99 -9.36
N HIS A 78 4.45 11.21 -9.81
CA HIS A 78 4.31 12.40 -9.00
C HIS A 78 2.82 12.70 -8.75
N GLU A 79 2.56 13.54 -7.75
CA GLU A 79 1.21 13.99 -7.43
C GLU A 79 0.52 14.50 -8.70
N PHE A 80 -0.56 13.83 -9.11
CA PHE A 80 -1.40 14.31 -10.19
C PHE A 80 -1.90 15.70 -9.80
N GLU A 81 -1.86 16.65 -10.75
CA GLU A 81 -2.56 17.91 -10.57
C GLU A 81 -3.99 17.58 -10.14
N ARG A 82 -4.40 18.09 -8.97
CA ARG A 82 -5.76 17.87 -8.49
C ARG A 82 -6.69 18.42 -9.55
N SER A 83 -7.42 17.53 -10.21
CA SER A 83 -8.58 17.91 -11.02
C SER A 83 -9.39 18.94 -10.24
N SER A 84 -9.59 20.12 -10.83
CA SER A 84 -10.42 21.18 -10.25
C SER A 84 -11.86 20.71 -9.97
N LEU A 85 -12.28 19.62 -10.63
CA LEU A 85 -13.56 18.98 -10.45
C LEU A 85 -13.53 18.01 -9.25
N SER A 86 -14.20 18.41 -8.17
CA SER A 86 -14.46 17.57 -7.01
C SER A 86 -15.74 16.76 -7.23
N HIS A 87 -15.65 15.44 -7.08
CA HIS A 87 -16.81 14.53 -7.10
C HIS A 87 -17.42 14.31 -5.71
N ARG A 88 -16.97 15.06 -4.70
CA ARG A 88 -17.31 14.85 -3.28
C ARG A 88 -18.81 14.79 -3.03
N GLU A 89 -19.58 15.75 -3.54
CA GLU A 89 -21.02 15.81 -3.32
C GLU A 89 -21.75 14.63 -3.95
N LYS A 90 -21.35 14.24 -5.17
CA LYS A 90 -21.89 13.07 -5.85
C LYS A 90 -21.61 11.79 -5.07
N ILE A 91 -20.38 11.62 -4.56
CA ILE A 91 -19.99 10.44 -3.78
C ILE A 91 -20.79 10.38 -2.45
N ILE A 92 -20.86 11.49 -1.72
CA ILE A 92 -21.63 11.57 -0.46
C ILE A 92 -23.11 11.27 -0.71
N GLY A 93 -23.69 11.87 -1.75
CA GLY A 93 -25.09 11.64 -2.12
C GLY A 93 -25.37 10.17 -2.42
N GLN A 94 -24.57 9.55 -3.30
CA GLN A 94 -24.73 8.14 -3.66
C GLN A 94 -24.52 7.19 -2.47
N THR A 95 -23.55 7.49 -1.60
CA THR A 95 -23.28 6.69 -0.39
C THR A 95 -24.46 6.78 0.58
N ARG A 96 -25.00 7.98 0.81
CA ARG A 96 -26.17 8.17 1.68
C ARG A 96 -27.43 7.49 1.12
N LEU A 97 -27.66 7.57 -0.19
CA LEU A 97 -28.78 6.88 -0.83
C LEU A 97 -28.71 5.36 -0.64
N ARG A 98 -27.50 4.79 -0.69
CA ARG A 98 -27.32 3.33 -0.67
C ARG A 98 -27.19 2.74 0.73
N TYR A 99 -26.64 3.50 1.68
CA TYR A 99 -26.24 2.97 2.99
C TYR A 99 -26.78 3.77 4.18
N ALA A 100 -27.38 4.95 3.98
CA ALA A 100 -27.97 5.71 5.08
C ALA A 100 -29.49 5.51 5.11
N THR A 101 -30.06 5.63 6.30
CA THR A 101 -31.51 5.73 6.50
C THR A 101 -31.85 7.19 6.81
N PRO A 102 -32.93 7.76 6.23
CA PRO A 102 -33.37 9.10 6.56
C PRO A 102 -33.59 9.25 8.07
N LYS A 103 -33.20 10.40 8.61
CA LYS A 103 -33.26 10.68 10.05
C LYS A 103 -34.70 10.53 10.58
N GLU A 104 -35.66 11.00 9.81
CA GLU A 104 -37.10 11.00 10.13
C GLU A 104 -37.62 9.56 10.30
N VAL A 105 -37.12 8.62 9.49
CA VAL A 105 -37.49 7.19 9.58
C VAL A 105 -36.91 6.56 10.85
N VAL A 106 -35.68 6.93 11.22
CA VAL A 106 -35.04 6.44 12.45
C VAL A 106 -35.74 7.00 13.69
N GLU A 107 -36.02 8.30 13.72
CA GLU A 107 -36.72 8.97 14.82
C GLU A 107 -38.14 8.41 15.02
N SER A 108 -38.86 8.14 13.94
CA SER A 108 -40.20 7.53 14.01
C SER A 108 -40.15 6.12 14.62
N LYS A 109 -39.14 5.31 14.26
CA LYS A 109 -38.94 3.98 14.86
C LYS A 109 -38.61 4.06 16.35
N ILE A 110 -37.77 5.01 16.75
CA ILE A 110 -37.41 5.25 18.15
C ILE A 110 -38.65 5.64 18.96
N LEU A 111 -39.48 6.57 18.45
CA LEU A 111 -40.71 7.00 19.11
C LEU A 111 -41.72 5.85 19.28
N GLN A 112 -41.87 4.99 18.27
CA GLN A 112 -42.72 3.81 18.37
C GLN A 112 -42.23 2.80 19.41
N TRP A 113 -40.91 2.64 19.56
CA TRP A 113 -40.33 1.75 20.59
C TRP A 113 -40.53 2.25 22.02
N HIS A 114 -40.68 3.56 22.23
CA HIS A 114 -40.94 4.14 23.56
C HIS A 114 -42.43 4.12 23.98
N GLN A 115 -43.33 3.64 23.12
CA GLN A 115 -44.77 3.54 23.39
C GLN A 115 -45.22 2.12 23.80
N TRP A 116 -44.27 1.22 24.06
CA TRP A 116 -44.46 -0.10 24.68
C TRP A 116 -43.82 -0.12 26.06
#